data_AF-A0A1G0B4T7-F1
#
_entry.id   AF-A0A1G0B4T7-F1
#
_cell.length_a   1.000
_cell.length_b   1.000
_cell.length_c   1.000
_cell.angle_alpha   90.00
_cell.angle_beta   90.00
_cell.angle_gamma   90.00
#
_symmetry.space_group_name_H-M   'P 1'
#
loop_
_entity.id
_entity.type
_entity.pdbx_description
1 polymer ?
#
loop_
_entity_poly.entity_id
_entity_poly.type
_entity_poly.pdbx_seq_one_letter_code
_entity_poly.pdbx_strand_id
1 'polypeptide(L)' 'MKMHNLDGILSINNFHAGYAAVAKYPALTVPMGYQTDGKPRGLTFIAKPFQEKSLLQWALAYEQLSKARKLPANYQ' A
#
# COMPACT_ATOMS: atom_id res chain seq x y z
N MET A 1 5.78 -4.77 -14.67
CA MET A 1 5.16 -3.48 -15.08
C MET A 1 5.11 -3.29 -16.59
N LYS A 2 6.23 -3.16 -17.32
CA LYS A 2 6.21 -2.91 -18.78
C LYS A 2 5.52 -4.00 -19.61
N MET A 3 5.88 -5.27 -19.40
CA MET A 3 5.35 -6.42 -20.16
C MET A 3 3.82 -6.51 -20.13
N HIS A 4 3.20 -6.13 -19.01
CA HIS A 4 1.75 -6.19 -18.81
C HIS A 4 1.09 -4.80 -18.83
N ASN A 5 1.82 -3.76 -19.28
CA ASN A 5 1.35 -2.38 -19.30
C ASN A 5 0.69 -1.90 -17.98
N LEU A 6 1.37 -2.14 -16.85
CA LEU A 6 0.89 -1.74 -15.52
C LEU A 6 1.50 -0.42 -15.07
N ASP A 7 0.67 0.38 -14.39
CA ASP A 7 1.08 1.62 -13.73
C ASP A 7 1.77 1.38 -12.38
N GLY A 8 1.36 0.32 -11.66
CA GLY A 8 1.87 0.01 -10.33
C GLY A 8 1.77 -1.49 -9.99
N ILE A 9 2.26 -1.85 -8.81
CA ILE A 9 2.12 -3.18 -8.19
C ILE A 9 1.46 -2.99 -6.82
N LEU A 10 0.56 -3.91 -6.46
CA LEU A 10 0.01 -4.02 -5.12
C LEU A 10 0.66 -5.20 -4.39
N SER A 11 0.96 -5.01 -3.11
CA SER A 11 1.52 -6.04 -2.23
C SER A 11 0.81 -6.02 -0.88
N ILE A 12 0.69 -7.17 -0.24
CA ILE A 12 0.28 -7.25 1.17
C ILE A 12 1.50 -6.97 2.03
N ASN A 13 1.36 -6.03 2.98
CA ASN A 13 2.41 -5.64 3.91
C ASN A 13 3.75 -5.40 3.16
N ASN A 14 4.83 -5.99 3.64
CA ASN A 14 6.18 -5.89 3.11
C ASN A 14 6.61 -7.07 2.23
N PHE A 15 5.70 -7.94 1.79
CA PHE A 15 6.05 -9.19 1.07
C PHE A 15 6.93 -8.96 -0.17
N HIS A 16 6.79 -7.80 -0.84
CA HIS A 16 7.62 -7.43 -2.00
C HIS A 16 8.52 -6.21 -1.76
N ALA A 17 8.69 -5.78 -0.50
CA ALA A 17 9.46 -4.58 -0.18
C ALA A 17 10.93 -4.70 -0.58
N GLY A 18 11.53 -5.89 -0.48
CA GLY A 18 12.91 -6.13 -0.89
C GLY A 18 13.15 -5.83 -2.38
N TYR A 19 12.24 -6.26 -3.25
CA TYR A 19 12.32 -5.98 -4.68
C TYR A 19 12.19 -4.49 -4.97
N ALA A 20 11.23 -3.81 -4.33
CA ALA A 20 11.02 -2.38 -4.50
C ALA A 20 12.23 -1.57 -4.01
N ALA A 21 12.79 -1.93 -2.86
CA ALA A 21 13.93 -1.23 -2.26
C ALA A 21 15.19 -1.33 -3.14
N VAL A 22 15.54 -2.53 -3.61
CA VAL A 22 16.70 -2.74 -4.49
C VAL A 22 16.52 -1.98 -5.82
N ALA A 23 15.29 -1.97 -6.35
CA ALA A 23 14.98 -1.25 -7.58
C ALA A 23 14.86 0.28 -7.40
N LYS A 24 14.91 0.79 -6.16
CA LYS A 24 14.65 2.19 -5.78
C LYS A 24 13.26 2.67 -6.24
N TYR A 25 12.27 1.80 -6.11
CA TYR A 25 10.89 2.09 -6.47
C TYR A 25 10.17 2.66 -5.24
N PRO A 26 9.47 3.79 -5.36
CA PRO A 26 8.70 4.33 -4.26
C PRO A 26 7.56 3.37 -3.89
N ALA A 27 7.34 3.20 -2.59
CA ALA A 27 6.31 2.35 -2.03
C ALA A 27 5.55 3.07 -0.91
N LEU A 28 4.23 2.89 -0.85
CA LEU A 28 3.36 3.50 0.14
C LEU A 28 2.34 2.47 0.65
N THR A 29 2.31 2.26 1.96
CA THR A 29 1.37 1.33 2.61
C THR A 29 0.24 2.09 3.28
N VAL A 30 -0.99 1.68 3.01
CA VAL A 30 -2.22 2.16 3.67
C VAL A 30 -2.98 1.00 4.33
N PRO A 31 -3.75 1.25 5.40
CA PRO A 31 -4.52 0.18 6.06
C PRO A 31 -5.55 -0.42 5.10
N MET A 32 -5.59 -1.75 4.99
CA MET A 32 -6.60 -2.46 4.19
C MET A 32 -7.61 -3.26 5.01
N GLY A 33 -7.46 -3.23 6.33
CA GLY A 33 -8.35 -3.88 7.28
C GLY A 33 -7.60 -4.77 8.26
N TYR A 34 -8.30 -5.75 8.80
CA TYR A 34 -7.84 -6.59 9.89
C TYR A 34 -8.16 -8.05 9.60
N GLN A 35 -7.32 -8.95 10.07
CA GLN A 35 -7.64 -10.38 10.08
C GLN A 35 -8.69 -10.70 11.15
N THR A 36 -9.21 -11.92 11.13
CA THR A 36 -10.17 -12.42 12.12
C THR A 36 -9.62 -12.39 13.56
N ASP A 37 -8.30 -12.48 13.72
CA ASP A 37 -7.59 -12.37 15.00
C ASP A 37 -7.27 -10.92 15.39
N GLY A 38 -7.77 -9.93 14.65
CA GLY A 38 -7.57 -8.50 14.93
C GLY A 38 -6.23 -7.94 14.46
N LYS A 39 -5.35 -8.73 13.83
CA LYS A 39 -4.08 -8.20 13.29
C LYS A 39 -4.32 -7.27 12.10
N PRO A 40 -3.79 -6.04 12.12
CA PRO A 40 -3.91 -5.13 10.98
C PRO A 40 -3.15 -5.66 9.77
N ARG A 41 -3.69 -5.41 8.58
CA ARG A 41 -3.04 -5.66 7.30
C ARG A 41 -2.93 -4.36 6.53
N GLY A 42 -1.80 -4.17 5.86
CA GLY A 42 -1.54 -3.05 4.97
C GLY A 42 -1.59 -3.48 3.51
N LEU A 43 -2.13 -2.60 2.67
CA LEU A 43 -1.99 -2.65 1.22
C LEU A 43 -0.88 -1.69 0.80
N THR A 44 0.16 -2.24 0.21
CA THR A 44 1.34 -1.49 -0.24
C THR A 44 1.26 -1.29 -1.74
N PHE A 45 1.20 -0.03 -2.15
CA PHE A 45 1.32 0.41 -3.54
C PHE A 45 2.79 0.61 -3.87
N ILE A 46 3.24 0.15 -5.03
CA ILE A 46 4.61 0.30 -5.52
C ILE A 46 4.54 0.90 -6.92
N ALA A 47 5.19 2.04 -7.14
CA ALA A 47 5.24 2.71 -8.43
C ALA A 47 6.66 2.69 -9.03
N LYS A 48 6.79 3.14 -10.28
CA LYS A 48 8.12 3.34 -10.90
C LYS A 48 8.84 4.53 -10.22
N PRO A 49 10.17 4.66 -10.38
CA PRO A 49 10.91 5.80 -9.85
C PRO A 49 10.31 7.13 -10.31
N PHE A 50 10.28 8.12 -9.42
CA PHE A 50 9.78 9.48 -9.68
C PHE A 50 8.27 9.59 -9.98
N GLN A 51 7.46 8.61 -9.54
CA GLN A 51 6.00 8.60 -9.68
C GLN A 51 5.26 8.76 -8.34
N GLU A 52 5.86 9.45 -7.37
CA GLU A 52 5.30 9.65 -6.03
C GLU A 52 3.94 10.36 -6.07
N LYS A 53 3.74 11.28 -7.02
CA LYS A 53 2.45 11.96 -7.21
C LYS A 53 1.32 10.96 -7.50
N SER A 54 1.52 10.05 -8.45
CA SER A 54 0.53 9.03 -8.80
C SER A 54 0.33 8.05 -7.64
N LEU A 55 1.42 7.66 -6.98
CA LEU A 55 1.39 6.79 -5.81
C LEU A 55 0.52 7.36 -4.67
N LEU A 56 0.68 8.65 -4.37
CA LEU A 56 -0.12 9.38 -3.38
C LEU A 56 -1.59 9.48 -3.79
N GLN A 57 -1.89 9.73 -5.07
CA GLN A 57 -3.26 9.79 -5.58
C GLN A 57 -3.98 8.44 -5.44
N TRP A 58 -3.32 7.33 -5.80
CA TRP A 58 -3.90 5.99 -5.67
C TRP A 58 -4.17 5.62 -4.22
N ALA A 59 -3.19 5.85 -3.34
CA ALA A 59 -3.32 5.59 -1.91
C ALA A 59 -4.44 6.42 -1.29
N LEU A 60 -4.53 7.72 -1.62
CA LEU A 60 -5.58 8.60 -1.11
C LEU A 60 -6.96 8.15 -1.58
N ALA A 61 -7.13 7.82 -2.87
CA ALA A 61 -8.40 7.33 -3.40
C ALA A 61 -8.83 6.04 -2.69
N TYR A 62 -7.91 5.10 -2.48
CA TYR A 62 -8.19 3.87 -1.75
C TYR A 62 -8.55 4.14 -0.28
N GLU A 63 -7.80 4.99 0.41
CA GLU A 63 -8.05 5.31 1.82
C GLU A 63 -9.43 5.95 2.02
N GLN A 64 -9.80 6.90 1.16
CA GLN A 64 -11.09 7.60 1.23
C GLN A 64 -12.28 6.67 1.02
N LEU A 65 -12.14 5.69 0.11
CA LEU A 65 -13.20 4.70 -0.19
C LEU A 65 -13.28 3.60 0.87
N SER A 66 -12.13 3.08 1.30
CA SER A 66 -12.08 1.93 2.21
C SER A 66 -12.35 2.32 3.66
N LYS A 67 -11.83 3.47 4.12
CA LYS A 67 -11.85 3.90 5.53
C LYS A 67 -11.49 2.77 6.50
N ALA A 68 -10.55 1.91 6.09
CA ALA A 68 -10.35 0.61 6.74
C ALA A 68 -9.71 0.71 8.14
N ARG A 69 -9.11 1.84 8.48
CA ARG A 69 -8.45 2.06 9.78
C ARG A 69 -9.49 2.18 10.90
N LYS A 70 -9.29 1.43 11.99
CA LYS A 70 -10.03 1.55 13.24
C LYS A 70 -9.08 1.97 14.37
N LEU A 71 -9.57 2.79 15.31
CA LEU A 71 -8.81 3.15 16.50
C LEU A 71 -8.65 1.90 17.39
N PRO A 72 -7.45 1.57 17.87
CA PRO A 72 -7.27 0.44 18.77
C PRO A 72 -8.03 0.68 20.10
N ALA A 73 -8.71 -0.35 20.60
CA ALA A 73 -9.56 -0.24 21.79
C ALA A 73 -8.81 0.26 23.05
N ASN A 74 -7.53 -0.09 23.19
CA ASN A 74 -6.70 0.29 24.33
C ASN A 74 -6.27 1.78 24.32
N TYR A 75 -6.64 2.52 23.28
CA TYR A 75 -6.25 3.92 23.05
C TYR A 75 -7.47 4.79 22.65
N GLN A 76 -8.66 4.41 23.11
CA GLN A 76 -9.87 5.24 23.04
C GLN A 76 -9.89 6.28 24.15
#